data_AF-A0A8I1MDJ8-F1
#
_entry.id   AF-A0A8I1MDJ8-F1
#
_cell.length_a   1.000
_cell.length_b   1.000
_cell.length_c   1.000
_cell.angle_alpha   90.00
_cell.angle_beta   90.00
_cell.angle_gamma   90.00
#
_symmetry.space_group_name_H-M   'P 1'
#
loop_
_entity.id
_entity.type
_entity.pdbx_description
1 polymer ?
#
loop_
_entity_poly.entity_id
_entity_poly.type
_entity_poly.pdbx_seq_one_letter_code
_entity_poly.pdbx_strand_id
1 'polypeptide(L)'
;MKGVDTMIHLHVTLWTLLLIGFVVAVVLTKSGKGRGAKIVHMITRLLYVLVLLSGAHLLADWYQFKGQALIKGLAGVLVLVGMEMVLVRTKKAKATGGAWALLIVALVLVFYYGYVVLG
;
A
#
# COMPACT_ATOMS: atom_id res chain seq x y z
N MET A 1 -3.23 25.86 -9.14
CA MET A 1 -3.78 25.31 -7.89
C MET A 1 -4.67 24.08 -8.10
N LYS A 2 -5.59 24.03 -9.08
CA LYS A 2 -6.52 22.89 -9.31
C LYS A 2 -5.92 21.48 -9.53
N GLY A 3 -4.64 21.37 -9.90
CA GLY A 3 -4.00 20.07 -10.19
C GLY A 3 -3.63 19.25 -8.95
N VAL A 4 -3.33 19.93 -7.84
CA VAL A 4 -2.78 19.30 -6.64
C VAL A 4 -3.88 18.62 -5.80
N ASP A 5 -5.04 19.24 -5.69
CA ASP A 5 -6.20 18.70 -4.98
C ASP A 5 -6.67 17.38 -5.63
N THR A 6 -6.66 17.36 -6.97
CA THR A 6 -6.98 16.17 -7.78
C THR A 6 -6.02 15.01 -7.49
N MET A 7 -4.73 15.30 -7.25
CA MET A 7 -3.73 14.27 -6.95
C MET A 7 -3.88 13.65 -5.57
N ILE A 8 -4.31 14.39 -4.53
CA ILE A 8 -4.69 13.77 -3.24
C ILE A 8 -5.82 12.78 -3.44
N HIS A 9 -6.91 13.22 -4.10
CA HIS A 9 -8.09 12.38 -4.27
C HIS A 9 -7.75 11.09 -5.02
N LEU A 10 -6.93 11.20 -6.07
CA LEU A 10 -6.39 10.05 -6.79
C LEU A 10 -5.59 9.14 -5.85
N HIS A 11 -4.62 9.68 -5.10
CA HIS A 11 -3.77 8.91 -4.20
C HIS A 11 -4.58 8.16 -3.13
N VAL A 12 -5.54 8.82 -2.49
CA VAL A 12 -6.42 8.23 -1.46
C VAL A 12 -7.32 7.15 -2.07
N THR A 13 -7.85 7.38 -3.27
CA THR A 13 -8.65 6.38 -4.00
C THR A 13 -7.82 5.14 -4.32
N LEU A 14 -6.60 5.33 -4.82
CA LEU A 14 -5.67 4.24 -5.12
C LEU A 14 -5.32 3.44 -3.87
N TRP A 15 -5.06 4.10 -2.74
CA TRP A 15 -4.85 3.44 -1.43
C TRP A 15 -6.04 2.58 -1.02
N THR A 16 -7.25 3.11 -1.18
CA THR A 16 -8.48 2.41 -0.80
C THR A 16 -8.67 1.16 -1.65
N LEU A 17 -8.56 1.30 -2.98
CA LEU A 17 -8.63 0.17 -3.92
C LEU A 17 -7.53 -0.85 -3.65
N LEU A 18 -6.34 -0.39 -3.28
CA LEU A 18 -5.20 -1.25 -3.00
C LEU A 18 -5.45 -2.14 -1.78
N LEU A 19 -5.92 -1.56 -0.67
CA LEU A 19 -6.23 -2.31 0.54
C LEU A 19 -7.37 -3.31 0.32
N ILE A 20 -8.42 -2.92 -0.42
CA ILE A 20 -9.49 -3.82 -0.82
C ILE A 20 -8.95 -4.98 -1.67
N GLY A 21 -8.17 -4.66 -2.71
CA GLY A 21 -7.56 -5.65 -3.59
C GLY A 21 -6.67 -6.64 -2.84
N PHE A 22 -5.88 -6.15 -1.87
CA PHE A 22 -5.06 -6.98 -1.02
C PHE A 22 -5.90 -7.97 -0.18
N VAL A 23 -6.94 -7.50 0.52
CA VAL A 23 -7.81 -8.36 1.32
C VAL A 23 -8.49 -9.41 0.45
N VAL A 24 -9.04 -9.00 -0.70
CA VAL A 24 -9.67 -9.93 -1.67
C VAL A 24 -8.67 -10.97 -2.17
N ALA A 25 -7.44 -10.58 -2.51
CA ALA A 25 -6.40 -11.50 -2.94
C ALA A 25 -6.03 -12.53 -1.84
N VAL A 26 -5.91 -12.09 -0.59
CA VAL A 26 -5.68 -13.00 0.55
C VAL A 26 -6.82 -14.00 0.70
N VAL A 27 -8.08 -13.53 0.70
CA VAL A 27 -9.26 -14.39 0.85
C VAL A 27 -9.35 -15.40 -0.29
N LEU A 28 -9.23 -14.96 -1.54
CA LEU A 28 -9.27 -15.85 -2.71
C LEU A 28 -8.15 -16.91 -2.66
N THR A 29 -6.96 -16.53 -2.21
CA THR A 29 -5.83 -17.46 -2.06
C THR A 29 -6.14 -18.52 -0.99
N LYS A 30 -6.69 -18.12 0.15
CA LYS A 30 -7.07 -19.04 1.24
C LYS A 30 -8.26 -19.93 0.88
N SER A 31 -9.17 -19.46 0.03
CA SER A 31 -10.32 -20.23 -0.45
C SER A 31 -10.00 -21.18 -1.62
N GLY A 32 -8.71 -21.35 -1.97
CA GLY A 32 -8.30 -22.24 -3.07
C GLY A 32 -8.67 -21.76 -4.47
N LYS A 33 -9.16 -20.53 -4.64
CA LYS A 33 -9.59 -19.96 -5.93
C LYS A 33 -8.39 -19.44 -6.74
N GLY A 34 -7.50 -20.35 -7.16
CA GLY A 34 -6.19 -20.02 -7.73
C GLY A 34 -6.20 -19.03 -8.91
N ARG A 35 -7.15 -19.17 -9.86
CA ARG A 35 -7.26 -18.25 -11.00
C ARG A 35 -7.65 -16.84 -10.57
N GLY A 36 -8.70 -16.72 -9.74
CA GLY A 36 -9.15 -15.44 -9.20
C GLY A 36 -8.08 -14.76 -8.36
N ALA A 37 -7.44 -15.51 -7.46
CA ALA A 37 -6.34 -15.02 -6.64
C ALA A 37 -5.19 -14.46 -7.48
N LYS A 38 -4.79 -15.15 -8.57
CA LYS A 38 -3.74 -14.68 -9.48
C LYS A 38 -4.13 -13.37 -10.17
N ILE A 39 -5.35 -13.24 -10.66
CA ILE A 39 -5.83 -12.03 -11.34
C ILE A 39 -5.83 -10.85 -10.36
N VAL A 40 -6.44 -11.02 -9.19
CA VAL A 40 -6.51 -9.94 -8.20
C VAL A 40 -5.11 -9.56 -7.72
N HIS A 41 -4.22 -10.54 -7.47
CA HIS A 41 -2.83 -10.25 -7.11
C HIS A 41 -2.09 -9.44 -8.18
N MET A 42 -2.30 -9.74 -9.47
CA MET A 42 -1.74 -8.96 -10.57
C MET A 42 -2.28 -7.52 -10.58
N ILE A 43 -3.57 -7.32 -10.30
CA ILE A 43 -4.17 -5.98 -10.17
C ILE A 43 -3.58 -5.25 -8.97
N THR A 44 -3.43 -5.91 -7.82
CA THR A 44 -2.79 -5.34 -6.62
C THR A 44 -1.37 -4.86 -6.94
N ARG A 45 -0.62 -5.60 -7.76
CA ARG A 45 0.72 -5.18 -8.21
C ARG A 45 0.71 -3.93 -9.08
N LEU A 46 -0.29 -3.76 -9.94
CA LEU A 46 -0.45 -2.51 -10.70
C LEU A 46 -0.80 -1.34 -9.76
N LEU A 47 -1.69 -1.57 -8.80
CA LEU A 47 -2.05 -0.56 -7.80
C LEU A 47 -0.85 -0.14 -6.94
N TYR A 48 0.08 -1.05 -6.59
CA TYR A 48 1.32 -0.69 -5.90
C TYR A 48 2.10 0.38 -6.66
N VAL A 49 2.26 0.20 -7.97
CA VAL A 49 3.01 1.14 -8.82
C VAL A 49 2.29 2.48 -8.88
N LEU A 50 0.97 2.48 -9.06
CA LEU A 50 0.18 3.72 -9.10
C LEU A 50 0.22 4.48 -7.77
N VAL A 51 0.16 3.79 -6.64
CA VAL A 51 0.29 4.39 -5.30
C VAL A 51 1.70 4.96 -5.10
N LEU A 52 2.75 4.28 -5.55
CA LEU A 52 4.12 4.79 -5.48
C LEU A 52 4.31 6.05 -6.32
N LEU A 53 3.83 6.04 -7.57
CA LEU A 53 3.97 7.18 -8.48
C LEU A 53 3.19 8.40 -7.97
N SER A 54 1.93 8.20 -7.59
CA SER A 54 1.11 9.28 -7.02
C SER A 54 1.69 9.79 -5.69
N GLY A 55 2.17 8.90 -4.81
CA GLY A 55 2.81 9.28 -3.55
C GLY A 55 4.12 10.05 -3.75
N ALA A 56 4.96 9.61 -4.69
CA ALA A 56 6.20 10.30 -5.04
C ALA A 56 5.93 11.70 -5.61
N HIS A 57 4.90 11.84 -6.44
CA HIS A 57 4.45 13.14 -6.94
C HIS A 57 4.02 14.06 -5.80
N LEU A 58 3.21 13.57 -4.85
CA LEU A 58 2.83 14.34 -3.66
C LEU A 58 4.04 14.73 -2.79
N LEU A 59 5.04 13.85 -2.66
CA LEU A 59 6.27 14.15 -1.92
C LEU A 59 7.12 15.22 -2.60
N ALA A 60 7.19 15.22 -3.94
CA ALA A 60 7.92 16.21 -4.71
C ALA A 60 7.24 17.58 -4.60
N ASP A 61 5.94 17.62 -4.86
CA ASP A 61 5.20 18.87 -5.05
C ASP A 61 4.90 19.59 -3.73
N TRP A 62 4.55 18.87 -2.67
CA TRP A 62 4.25 19.50 -1.37
C TRP A 62 5.42 19.57 -0.42
N TYR A 63 6.22 18.53 -0.38
CA TYR A 63 7.23 18.36 0.68
C TYR A 63 8.66 18.48 0.18
N GLN A 64 8.86 18.64 -1.14
CA GLN A 64 10.17 18.71 -1.79
C GLN A 64 11.13 17.59 -1.32
N PHE A 65 10.59 16.40 -1.05
CA PHE A 65 11.32 15.27 -0.46
C PHE A 65 12.07 15.62 0.85
N LYS A 66 11.46 16.37 1.76
CA LYS A 66 12.10 16.75 3.04
C LYS A 66 11.32 16.28 4.27
N GLY A 67 12.07 16.11 5.35
CA GLY A 67 11.54 15.95 6.70
C GLY A 67 10.69 14.71 6.92
N GLN A 68 9.64 14.85 7.74
CA GLN A 68 8.79 13.76 8.21
C GLN A 68 7.95 13.12 7.08
N ALA A 69 7.75 13.83 5.97
CA ALA A 69 7.06 13.30 4.80
C ALA A 69 7.84 12.17 4.09
N LEU A 70 9.18 12.27 4.05
CA LEU A 70 10.00 11.15 3.55
C LEU A 70 9.84 9.89 4.40
N ILE A 71 9.76 10.05 5.71
CA ILE A 71 9.57 8.92 6.64
C ILE A 71 8.21 8.26 6.38
N LYS A 72 7.15 9.07 6.17
CA LYS A 72 5.83 8.56 5.76
C LYS A 72 5.90 7.83 4.42
N GLY A 73 6.62 8.38 3.44
CA GLY A 73 6.83 7.75 2.14
C GLY A 73 7.50 6.38 2.24
N LEU A 74 8.57 6.28 3.04
CA LEU A 74 9.26 5.02 3.32
C LEU A 74 8.34 4.02 4.04
N ALA A 75 7.56 4.47 5.02
CA ALA A 75 6.56 3.63 5.67
C ALA A 75 5.52 3.11 4.66
N GLY A 76 5.10 3.95 3.70
CA GLY A 76 4.24 3.55 2.60
C GLY A 76 4.85 2.42 1.76
N VAL A 77 6.13 2.52 1.41
CA VAL A 77 6.86 1.44 0.70
C VAL A 77 6.85 0.15 1.53
N LEU A 78 7.08 0.23 2.85
CA LEU A 78 7.03 -0.93 3.74
C LEU A 78 5.65 -1.59 3.77
N VAL A 79 4.55 -0.82 3.67
CA VAL A 79 3.20 -1.38 3.53
C VAL A 79 3.11 -2.22 2.24
N LEU A 80 3.61 -1.73 1.10
CA LEU A 80 3.57 -2.46 -0.16
C LEU A 80 4.38 -3.76 -0.09
N VAL A 81 5.58 -3.69 0.49
CA VAL A 81 6.44 -4.86 0.72
C VAL A 81 5.76 -5.87 1.66
N GLY A 82 5.15 -5.39 2.75
CA GLY A 82 4.39 -6.22 3.70
C GLY A 82 3.22 -6.95 3.03
N MET A 83 2.43 -6.24 2.22
CA MET A 83 1.32 -6.83 1.46
C MET A 83 1.81 -7.92 0.50
N GLU A 84 2.87 -7.64 -0.28
CA GLU A 84 3.42 -8.62 -1.22
C GLU A 84 3.95 -9.86 -0.49
N MET A 85 4.63 -9.68 0.64
CA MET A 85 5.11 -10.80 1.45
C MET A 85 3.96 -11.65 1.99
N VAL A 86 2.87 -11.03 2.48
CA VAL A 86 1.69 -11.77 2.93
C VAL A 86 1.10 -12.60 1.78
N LEU A 87 0.89 -12.00 0.60
CA LEU A 87 0.30 -12.69 -0.55
C LEU A 87 1.18 -13.85 -1.03
N VAL A 88 2.47 -13.62 -1.22
CA VAL A 88 3.41 -14.65 -1.71
C VAL A 88 3.58 -15.77 -0.69
N ARG A 89 3.70 -15.46 0.60
CA ARG A 89 3.83 -16.50 1.65
C ARG A 89 2.54 -17.29 1.83
N THR A 90 1.37 -16.65 1.74
CA THR A 90 0.07 -17.32 1.76
C THR A 90 -0.05 -18.30 0.59
N LYS A 91 0.30 -17.87 -0.63
CA LYS A 91 0.31 -18.74 -1.82
C LYS A 91 1.26 -19.94 -1.68
N LYS A 92 2.40 -19.75 -1.01
CA LYS A 92 3.41 -20.79 -0.78
C LYS A 92 3.12 -21.65 0.47
N ALA A 93 1.97 -21.49 1.12
CA ALA A 93 1.64 -22.14 2.39
C ALA A 93 2.72 -22.00 3.48
N LYS A 94 3.45 -20.88 3.48
CA LYS A 94 4.48 -20.56 4.49
C LYS A 94 3.87 -19.73 5.61
N ALA A 95 4.48 -19.79 6.80
CA ALA A 95 4.09 -18.94 7.93
C ALA A 95 4.01 -17.47 7.51
N THR A 96 2.93 -16.76 7.84
CA THR A 96 2.69 -15.36 7.43
C THR A 96 2.78 -14.36 8.58
N GLY A 97 2.91 -14.81 9.82
CA GLY A 97 2.84 -13.96 11.02
C GLY A 97 3.79 -12.77 10.98
N GLY A 98 5.07 -12.97 10.64
CA GLY A 98 6.04 -11.87 10.53
C GLY A 98 5.71 -10.86 9.42
N ALA A 99 5.11 -11.31 8.30
CA ALA A 99 4.72 -10.41 7.22
C ALA A 99 3.50 -9.56 7.62
N TRP A 100 2.54 -10.14 8.35
CA TRP A 100 1.43 -9.41 8.94
C TRP A 100 1.88 -8.41 10.01
N ALA A 101 2.83 -8.80 10.87
CA ALA A 101 3.39 -7.89 11.87
C ALA A 101 4.05 -6.68 11.22
N LEU A 102 4.90 -6.88 10.20
CA LEU A 102 5.48 -5.78 9.44
C LEU A 102 4.40 -4.89 8.82
N LEU A 103 3.38 -5.49 8.19
CA LEU A 103 2.30 -4.75 7.52
C LEU A 103 1.52 -3.88 8.51
N ILE A 104 1.17 -4.42 9.68
CA ILE A 104 0.44 -3.68 10.73
C ILE A 104 1.29 -2.52 11.24
N VAL A 105 2.56 -2.76 11.57
CA VAL A 105 3.47 -1.70 12.03
C VAL A 105 3.63 -0.62 10.96
N ALA A 106 3.82 -1.00 9.70
CA ALA A 106 3.96 -0.05 8.60
C ALA A 106 2.68 0.78 8.38
N LEU A 107 1.49 0.16 8.46
CA LEU A 107 0.21 0.86 8.36
C LEU A 107 0.03 1.88 9.49
N VAL A 108 0.36 1.50 10.72
CA VAL A 108 0.32 2.42 11.88
C VAL A 108 1.24 3.62 11.64
N LEU A 109 2.46 3.39 11.16
CA LEU A 109 3.39 4.48 10.84
C LEU A 109 2.84 5.41 9.76
N VAL A 110 2.29 4.87 8.66
CA VAL A 110 1.73 5.68 7.57
C VAL A 110 0.59 6.57 8.06
N PHE A 111 -0.33 6.03 8.87
CA PHE A 111 -1.47 6.79 9.38
C PHE A 111 -1.07 7.77 10.48
N TYR A 112 -0.16 7.39 11.38
CA TYR A 112 0.36 8.29 12.41
C TYR A 112 1.04 9.51 11.77
N TYR A 113 1.99 9.28 10.86
CA TYR A 113 2.64 10.40 10.17
C TYR A 113 1.67 11.17 9.29
N GLY A 114 0.65 10.50 8.73
CA GLY A 114 -0.31 11.13 7.86
C GLY A 114 -1.33 12.04 8.53
N TYR A 115 -1.85 11.66 9.69
CA TYR A 115 -2.93 12.37 10.36
C TYR A 115 -2.49 13.15 11.60
N VAL A 116 -1.41 12.72 12.26
CA VAL A 116 -0.96 13.35 13.52
C VAL A 116 0.22 14.28 13.30
N VAL A 117 1.14 13.91 12.41
CA VAL A 117 2.41 14.64 12.23
C VAL A 117 2.35 15.65 11.08
N LEU A 118 1.80 15.22 9.94
CA LEU A 118 1.69 16.04 8.71
C LEU A 118 0.25 16.53 8.45
N GLY A 119 -0.69 16.11 9.31
CA GLY A 119 -2.12 16.40 9.18
C GLY A 119 -2.44 17.87 9.36
#